data_AF-A0AAD5ZCN4-F1
#
_entry.id   AF-A0AAD5ZCN4-F1
#
_cell.length_a   1.000
_cell.length_b   1.000
_cell.length_c   1.000
_cell.angle_alpha   90.00
_cell.angle_beta   90.00
_cell.angle_gamma   90.00
#
_symmetry.space_group_name_H-M   'P 1'
#
loop_
_entity.id
_entity.type
_entity.pdbx_description
1 polymer ?
#
loop_
_entity_poly.entity_id
_entity_poly.type
_entity_poly.pdbx_seq_one_letter_code
_entity_poly.pdbx_strand_id
1 'polypeptide(L)'
;MNKISKDDRCPSWLRSLLEKIDFYFPCETHRKSGKKECSLYCLDCTGPALCYVCLADHKDHRVVQIRRSSYYYVVRICDVSKFIDVSDVQPYIVNGAKVVFLDEQLKSRFIDEAVMHTCETCRLSLPDPFRFCSLRCKREGLKQDPGLTFVLPPKFSRDNSKDADSPK
;
A
#
# COMPACT_ATOMS: atom_id res chain seq x y z
N MET A 1 2.47 16.85 -24.98
CA MET A 1 3.28 16.08 -24.01
C MET A 1 3.02 16.67 -22.63
N ASN A 2 2.02 16.17 -21.91
CA ASN A 2 1.65 16.72 -20.61
C ASN A 2 2.65 16.22 -19.57
N LYS A 3 3.45 17.14 -19.02
CA LYS A 3 4.29 16.88 -17.86
C LYS A 3 3.36 16.60 -16.68
N ILE A 4 3.18 15.33 -16.35
CA ILE A 4 2.60 14.91 -15.07
C ILE A 4 3.47 15.56 -13.99
N SER A 5 2.88 16.38 -13.13
CA SER A 5 3.65 17.06 -12.09
C SER A 5 4.24 16.01 -11.14
N LYS A 6 5.39 16.30 -10.49
CA LYS A 6 5.98 15.38 -9.51
C LYS A 6 5.01 15.02 -8.38
N ASP A 7 3.97 15.84 -8.16
CA ASP A 7 2.98 15.61 -7.12
C ASP A 7 1.93 14.56 -7.53
N ASP A 8 1.58 14.49 -8.82
CA ASP A 8 0.50 13.63 -9.34
C ASP A 8 0.85 12.14 -9.34
N ARG A 9 2.14 11.78 -9.28
CA ARG A 9 2.60 10.37 -9.35
C ARG A 9 2.48 9.61 -8.03
N CYS A 10 2.25 10.31 -6.92
CA CYS A 10 2.13 9.72 -5.60
C CYS A 10 1.06 10.47 -4.80
N PRO A 11 -0.05 9.82 -4.41
CA PRO A 11 -1.07 10.48 -3.62
C PRO A 11 -0.52 11.05 -2.31
N SER A 12 -0.97 12.25 -1.94
CA SER A 12 -0.53 12.93 -0.70
C SER A 12 -0.76 12.08 0.56
N TRP A 13 -1.89 11.35 0.62
CA TRP A 13 -2.19 10.44 1.73
C TRP A 13 -1.16 9.32 1.88
N LEU A 14 -0.54 8.85 0.77
CA LEU A 14 0.49 7.82 0.83
C LEU A 14 1.78 8.38 1.41
N ARG A 15 2.12 9.63 1.08
CA ARG A 15 3.26 10.32 1.71
C ARG A 15 3.06 10.44 3.21
N SER A 16 1.88 10.90 3.65
CA SER A 16 1.53 11.00 5.07
C SER A 16 1.59 9.65 5.78
N LEU A 17 0.99 8.61 5.21
CA LEU A 17 1.01 7.25 5.75
C LEU A 17 2.45 6.76 6.00
N LEU A 18 3.36 7.02 5.07
CA LEU A 18 4.74 6.56 5.14
C LEU A 18 5.63 7.45 6.02
N GLU A 19 5.29 8.71 6.31
CA GLU A 19 6.19 9.61 7.04
C GLU A 19 5.82 9.87 8.49
N LYS A 20 4.52 9.86 8.81
CA LYS A 20 4.02 10.58 9.99
C LYS A 20 3.11 9.77 10.90
N ILE A 21 2.78 8.53 10.55
CA ILE A 21 1.72 7.79 11.21
C ILE A 21 2.26 6.57 11.95
N ASP A 22 2.10 6.60 13.27
CA ASP A 22 2.20 5.42 14.12
C ASP A 22 0.85 4.69 14.16
N PHE A 23 0.91 3.38 14.43
CA PHE A 23 -0.26 2.53 14.57
C PHE A 23 -0.17 1.75 15.88
N TYR A 24 -1.27 1.09 16.25
CA TYR A 24 -1.37 0.22 17.42
C TYR A 24 -1.17 0.92 18.77
N PHE A 25 -1.33 2.24 18.81
CA PHE A 25 -1.44 2.97 20.08
C PHE A 25 -2.90 2.98 20.59
N PRO A 26 -3.12 3.15 21.90
CA PRO A 26 -4.47 3.27 22.46
C PRO A 26 -5.18 4.52 21.96
N CYS A 27 -6.41 4.38 21.47
CA CYS A 27 -7.23 5.54 21.10
C CYS A 27 -7.48 6.46 22.30
N GLU A 28 -7.11 7.74 22.22
CA GLU A 28 -7.25 8.70 23.32
C GLU A 28 -8.72 8.92 23.70
N THR A 29 -9.59 9.09 22.70
CA THR A 29 -11.03 9.32 22.88
C THR A 29 -11.78 8.08 23.36
N HIS A 30 -11.34 6.88 22.97
CA HIS A 30 -12.05 5.62 23.23
C HIS A 30 -11.31 4.66 24.17
N ARG A 31 -10.33 5.15 24.94
CA ARG A 31 -9.46 4.36 25.82
C ARG A 31 -10.23 3.45 26.78
N LYS A 32 -11.37 3.93 27.30
CA LYS A 32 -12.17 3.27 28.35
C LYS A 32 -12.96 2.03 27.87
N SER A 33 -13.11 1.82 26.57
CA SER A 33 -13.94 0.72 26.05
C SER A 33 -13.18 -0.59 25.82
N GLY A 34 -11.88 -0.68 26.15
CA GLY A 34 -11.08 -1.89 26.00
C GLY A 34 -10.65 -2.21 24.55
N LYS A 35 -9.36 -2.51 24.36
CA LYS A 35 -8.72 -2.99 23.10
C LYS A 35 -9.09 -2.24 21.81
N LYS A 36 -9.16 -0.90 21.86
CA LYS A 36 -9.35 -0.05 20.68
C LYS A 36 -8.01 0.53 20.23
N GLU A 37 -7.13 -0.36 19.77
CA GLU A 37 -5.87 0.04 19.14
C GLU A 37 -6.16 0.72 17.80
N CYS A 38 -5.47 1.83 17.56
CA CYS A 38 -5.60 2.58 16.32
C CYS A 38 -4.86 1.85 15.19
N SER A 39 -5.59 1.12 14.35
CA SER A 39 -5.05 0.32 13.24
C SER A 39 -5.61 0.70 11.88
N LEU A 40 -6.53 1.65 11.83
CA LEU A 40 -7.15 2.12 10.59
C LEU A 40 -6.49 3.42 10.14
N TYR A 41 -6.34 3.61 8.83
CA TYR A 41 -5.85 4.85 8.24
C TYR A 41 -6.87 5.40 7.25
N CYS A 42 -7.28 6.66 7.43
CA CYS A 42 -8.20 7.35 6.54
C CYS A 42 -7.44 8.10 5.44
N LEU A 43 -7.70 7.72 4.19
CA LEU A 43 -7.02 8.28 3.02
C LEU A 43 -7.47 9.71 2.71
N ASP A 44 -8.68 10.09 3.13
CA ASP A 44 -9.22 11.43 2.87
C ASP A 44 -8.81 12.44 3.95
N CYS A 45 -8.93 12.09 5.23
CA CYS A 45 -8.50 12.96 6.32
C CYS A 45 -6.98 13.05 6.46
N THR A 46 -6.24 11.99 6.12
CA THR A 46 -4.78 11.90 6.25
C THR A 46 -4.22 12.18 7.65
N GLY A 47 -5.07 12.13 8.67
CA GLY A 47 -4.72 12.36 10.08
C GLY A 47 -4.20 11.11 10.80
N PRO A 48 -4.10 11.16 12.14
CA PRO A 48 -3.65 10.04 12.97
C PRO A 48 -4.43 8.74 12.73
N ALA A 49 -3.83 7.60 13.09
CA ALA A 49 -4.51 6.33 13.01
C ALA A 49 -5.79 6.29 13.87
N LEU A 50 -6.79 5.58 13.36
CA LEU A 50 -8.14 5.50 13.92
C LEU A 50 -8.40 4.12 14.52
N CYS A 51 -9.20 4.06 15.57
CA CYS A 51 -9.78 2.79 16.03
C CYS A 51 -11.10 2.50 15.31
N TYR A 52 -11.63 1.29 15.46
CA TYR A 52 -12.88 0.89 14.82
C TYR A 52 -14.10 1.72 15.24
N VAL A 53 -14.04 2.42 16.38
CA VAL A 53 -15.16 3.30 16.81
C VAL A 53 -15.07 4.68 16.19
N CYS A 54 -13.86 5.23 16.02
CA CYS A 54 -13.69 6.46 15.24
C CYS A 54 -14.13 6.30 13.78
N LEU A 55 -14.18 5.06 13.26
CA LEU A 55 -14.68 4.78 11.91
C LEU A 55 -16.12 5.25 11.69
N ALA A 56 -16.93 5.36 12.75
CA ALA A 56 -18.31 5.85 12.65
C ALA A 56 -18.41 7.30 12.16
N ASP A 57 -17.35 8.10 12.35
CA ASP A 57 -17.26 9.49 11.87
C ASP A 57 -16.65 9.58 10.47
N HIS A 58 -16.32 8.44 9.86
CA HIS A 58 -15.63 8.30 8.57
C HIS A 58 -16.42 7.42 7.59
N LYS A 59 -17.76 7.42 7.66
CA LYS A 59 -18.63 6.51 6.89
C LYS A 59 -18.44 6.60 5.37
N ASP A 60 -18.22 7.82 4.88
CA ASP A 60 -18.07 8.09 3.45
C ASP A 60 -16.59 8.28 3.04
N HIS A 61 -15.66 7.96 3.95
CA HIS A 61 -14.24 8.06 3.68
C HIS A 61 -13.65 6.72 3.26
N ARG A 62 -12.62 6.80 2.43
CA ARG A 62 -11.75 5.69 2.07
C ARG A 62 -10.84 5.40 3.24
N VAL A 63 -10.93 4.18 3.76
CA VAL A 63 -10.14 3.74 4.92
C VAL A 63 -9.48 2.40 4.58
N VAL A 64 -8.21 2.26 4.98
CA VAL A 64 -7.47 0.99 4.92
C VAL A 64 -7.10 0.53 6.32
N GLN A 65 -7.06 -0.80 6.52
CA GLN A 65 -6.55 -1.38 7.75
C GLN A 65 -5.06 -1.66 7.62
N ILE A 66 -4.27 -1.08 8.51
CA ILE A 66 -2.87 -1.42 8.70
C ILE A 66 -2.77 -2.60 9.66
N ARG A 67 -1.95 -3.57 9.27
CA ARG A 67 -1.73 -4.81 10.00
C ARG A 67 -0.30 -4.88 10.51
N ARG A 68 -0.08 -5.59 11.61
CA ARG A 68 1.25 -5.86 12.13
C ARG A 68 1.67 -7.28 11.79
N SER A 69 2.78 -7.41 11.08
CA SER A 69 3.46 -8.69 10.84
C SER A 69 4.82 -8.64 11.53
N SER A 70 4.97 -9.40 12.61
CA SER A 70 6.11 -9.32 13.54
C SER A 70 6.32 -7.88 14.07
N TYR A 71 7.26 -7.14 13.49
CA TYR A 71 7.62 -5.77 13.89
C TYR A 71 7.27 -4.72 12.82
N TYR A 72 6.71 -5.13 11.70
CA TYR A 72 6.51 -4.27 10.54
C TYR A 72 5.04 -4.05 10.25
N TYR A 73 4.74 -2.87 9.71
CA TYR A 73 3.42 -2.57 9.19
C TYR A 73 3.26 -3.07 7.77
N VAL A 74 2.15 -3.76 7.55
CA VAL A 74 1.75 -4.31 6.26
C VAL A 74 0.32 -3.88 5.95
N VAL A 75 0.01 -3.81 4.66
CA VAL A 75 -1.35 -3.62 4.18
C VAL A 75 -1.68 -4.72 3.17
N ARG A 76 -2.92 -5.20 3.19
CA ARG A 76 -3.35 -6.18 2.19
C ARG A 76 -3.38 -5.54 0.82
N ILE A 77 -2.90 -6.29 -0.18
CA ILE A 77 -2.92 -5.84 -1.57
C ILE A 77 -4.34 -5.55 -2.02
N CYS A 78 -5.31 -6.42 -1.69
CA CYS A 78 -6.72 -6.23 -2.06
C CYS A 78 -7.36 -4.95 -1.49
N ASP A 79 -6.83 -4.42 -0.39
CA ASP A 79 -7.37 -3.24 0.26
C ASP A 79 -6.76 -1.97 -0.35
N VAL A 80 -5.45 -1.98 -0.60
CA VAL A 80 -4.70 -0.80 -1.05
C VAL A 80 -4.69 -0.65 -2.59
N SER A 81 -4.79 -1.75 -3.35
CA SER A 81 -4.74 -1.74 -4.82
C SER A 81 -5.96 -1.09 -5.47
N LYS A 82 -7.00 -0.78 -4.69
CA LYS A 82 -8.14 0.04 -5.11
C LYS A 82 -7.78 1.51 -5.29
N PHE A 83 -6.68 1.94 -4.68
CA PHE A 83 -6.30 3.35 -4.58
C PHE A 83 -4.94 3.65 -5.19
N ILE A 84 -4.03 2.68 -5.23
CA ILE A 84 -2.68 2.84 -5.82
C ILE A 84 -2.21 1.59 -6.56
N ASP A 85 -1.34 1.80 -7.53
CA ASP A 85 -0.58 0.74 -8.19
C ASP A 85 0.59 0.24 -7.32
N VAL A 86 0.55 -1.04 -6.99
CA VAL A 86 1.56 -1.75 -6.18
C VAL A 86 2.30 -2.83 -6.97
N SER A 87 2.16 -2.85 -8.30
CA SER A 87 2.71 -3.91 -9.17
C SER A 87 4.22 -4.11 -9.07
N ASP A 88 5.00 -3.03 -8.90
CA ASP A 88 6.47 -3.10 -8.78
C ASP A 88 6.97 -3.50 -7.37
N VAL A 89 6.06 -3.71 -6.41
CA VAL A 89 6.40 -3.98 -5.01
C VAL A 89 6.22 -5.47 -4.72
N GLN A 90 7.24 -6.09 -4.13
CA GLN A 90 7.22 -7.49 -3.73
C GLN A 90 5.99 -7.82 -2.87
N PRO A 91 5.11 -8.73 -3.31
CA PRO A 91 4.04 -9.26 -2.49
C PRO A 91 4.58 -10.33 -1.55
N TYR A 92 4.03 -10.40 -0.35
CA TYR A 92 4.29 -11.46 0.62
C TYR A 92 2.99 -12.13 1.04
N ILE A 93 3.07 -13.40 1.42
CA ILE A 93 1.93 -14.14 1.98
C ILE A 93 2.09 -14.14 3.50
N VAL A 94 1.16 -13.49 4.20
CA VAL A 94 1.09 -13.48 5.66
C VAL A 94 -0.28 -13.98 6.08
N ASN A 95 -0.32 -15.09 6.84
CA ASN A 95 -1.56 -15.74 7.27
C ASN A 95 -2.54 -16.00 6.10
N GLY A 96 -2.01 -16.47 4.96
CA GLY A 96 -2.79 -16.76 3.76
C GLY A 96 -3.24 -15.55 2.93
N ALA A 97 -2.93 -14.32 3.35
CA ALA A 97 -3.28 -13.10 2.61
C ALA A 97 -2.06 -12.49 1.91
N LYS A 98 -2.25 -12.00 0.68
CA LYS A 98 -1.23 -11.20 -0.01
C LYS A 98 -1.15 -9.80 0.59
N VAL A 99 0.03 -9.41 1.05
CA VAL A 99 0.32 -8.12 1.67
C VAL A 99 1.56 -7.48 1.04
N VAL A 100 1.67 -6.17 1.20
CA VAL A 100 2.91 -5.41 0.94
C VAL A 100 3.34 -4.71 2.23
N PHE A 101 4.65 -4.55 2.40
CA PHE A 101 5.21 -3.82 3.53
C PHE A 101 5.17 -2.32 3.27
N LEU A 102 4.88 -1.55 4.32
CA LEU A 102 4.96 -0.10 4.27
C LEU A 102 6.42 0.35 4.22
N ASP A 103 7.30 -0.30 4.99
CA ASP A 103 8.71 0.04 5.14
C ASP A 103 9.65 -1.12 4.80
N GLU A 104 10.94 -0.81 4.64
CA GLU A 104 11.98 -1.81 4.39
C GLU A 104 12.20 -2.76 5.59
N GLN A 105 12.44 -4.03 5.28
CA GLN A 105 12.74 -5.05 6.29
C GLN A 105 14.24 -5.30 6.37
N LEU A 106 14.90 -4.76 7.39
CA LEU A 106 16.35 -4.92 7.59
C LEU A 106 16.83 -6.38 7.79
N LYS A 107 15.93 -7.33 8.05
CA LYS A 107 16.28 -8.71 8.43
C LYS A 107 16.54 -9.68 7.27
N SER A 108 16.32 -9.31 6.01
CA SER A 108 16.54 -10.21 4.86
C SER A 108 18.00 -10.20 4.35
N ARG A 109 18.97 -10.24 5.27
CA ARG A 109 20.41 -10.25 4.96
C ARG A 109 21.02 -11.65 4.86
N PHE A 110 20.21 -12.71 4.76
CA PHE A 110 20.75 -14.05 4.55
C PHE A 110 21.05 -14.24 3.07
N ILE A 111 22.36 -14.30 2.83
CA ILE A 111 23.07 -14.42 1.56
C ILE A 111 23.12 -15.90 1.22
N ASP A 112 22.57 -16.27 0.06
CA ASP A 112 23.05 -17.43 -0.68
C ASP A 112 23.29 -16.96 -2.12
N GLU A 113 24.40 -17.39 -2.69
CA GLU A 113 25.04 -16.95 -3.95
C GLU A 113 24.26 -17.36 -5.23
N ALA A 114 22.93 -17.25 -5.20
CA ALA A 114 22.08 -17.34 -6.38
C ALA A 114 21.74 -15.93 -6.89
N VAL A 115 21.34 -15.82 -8.15
CA VAL A 115 20.90 -14.55 -8.77
C VAL A 115 19.66 -14.05 -8.04
N MET A 116 19.89 -13.27 -6.98
CA MET A 116 18.84 -12.63 -6.19
C MET A 116 18.57 -11.28 -6.82
N HIS A 117 17.30 -11.01 -7.14
CA HIS A 117 16.88 -9.67 -7.50
C HIS A 117 17.11 -8.74 -6.32
N THR A 118 17.42 -7.46 -6.57
CA THR A 118 17.68 -6.51 -5.48
C THR A 118 16.75 -5.32 -5.60
N CYS A 119 16.25 -4.85 -4.46
CA CYS A 119 15.47 -3.63 -4.39
C CYS A 119 16.30 -2.46 -4.94
N GLU A 120 15.74 -1.73 -5.91
CA GLU A 120 16.44 -0.62 -6.59
C GLU A 120 16.81 0.52 -5.63
N THR A 121 16.12 0.65 -4.49
CA THR A 121 16.36 1.71 -3.50
C THR A 121 17.30 1.28 -2.38
N CYS A 122 16.95 0.22 -1.63
CA CYS A 122 17.68 -0.17 -0.42
C CYS A 122 18.65 -1.34 -0.64
N ARG A 123 18.72 -1.87 -1.87
CA ARG A 123 19.59 -2.99 -2.28
C ARG A 123 19.34 -4.30 -1.53
N LEU A 124 18.26 -4.39 -0.77
CA LEU A 124 17.85 -5.64 -0.11
C LEU A 124 17.54 -6.71 -1.15
N SER A 125 18.02 -7.93 -0.92
CA SER A 125 17.71 -9.09 -1.77
C SER A 125 16.21 -9.41 -1.72
N LEU A 126 15.65 -9.71 -2.88
CA LEU A 126 14.24 -10.02 -3.12
C LEU A 126 14.10 -11.47 -3.58
N PRO A 127 13.07 -12.20 -3.13
CA PRO A 127 12.80 -13.57 -3.59
C PRO A 127 12.44 -13.66 -5.07
N ASP A 128 11.77 -12.64 -5.61
CA ASP A 128 11.22 -12.61 -6.96
C ASP A 128 11.68 -11.34 -7.70
N PRO A 129 11.55 -11.26 -9.05
CA PRO A 129 11.96 -10.12 -9.88
C PRO A 129 11.11 -8.84 -9.73
N PHE A 130 10.82 -8.43 -8.50
CA PHE A 130 10.21 -7.12 -8.23
C PHE A 130 11.28 -6.04 -8.12
N ARG A 131 10.87 -4.79 -8.33
CA ARG A 131 11.78 -3.63 -8.29
C ARG A 131 11.98 -3.12 -6.86
N PHE A 132 10.98 -3.27 -5.99
CA PHE A 132 10.99 -2.71 -4.64
C PHE A 132 10.51 -3.70 -3.58
N CYS A 133 11.11 -3.64 -2.38
CA CYS A 133 10.70 -4.47 -1.24
C CYS A 133 9.50 -3.92 -0.46
N SER A 134 9.21 -2.63 -0.58
CA SER A 134 8.18 -1.92 0.22
C SER A 134 7.60 -0.71 -0.52
N LEU A 135 6.48 -0.20 -0.01
CA LEU A 135 5.87 1.04 -0.51
C LEU A 135 6.80 2.25 -0.33
N ARG A 136 7.54 2.34 0.77
CA ARG A 136 8.55 3.39 0.97
C ARG A 136 9.64 3.33 -0.11
N CYS A 137 10.17 2.14 -0.41
CA CYS A 137 11.18 2.01 -1.46
C CYS A 137 10.65 2.42 -2.83
N LYS A 138 9.44 1.99 -3.22
CA LYS A 138 8.82 2.45 -4.49
C LYS A 138 8.67 3.98 -4.52
N ARG A 139 8.29 4.61 -3.40
CA ARG A 139 8.21 6.08 -3.28
C ARG A 139 9.56 6.76 -3.46
N GLU A 140 10.62 6.25 -2.85
CA GLU A 140 11.97 6.79 -3.06
C GLU A 140 12.43 6.59 -4.51
N GLY A 141 12.07 5.46 -5.13
CA GLY A 141 12.29 5.19 -6.55
C GLY A 141 11.68 6.25 -7.48
N LEU A 142 10.56 6.89 -7.11
CA LEU A 142 9.95 7.98 -7.91
C LEU A 142 10.89 9.18 -8.11
N LYS A 143 11.86 9.37 -7.21
CA LYS A 143 12.86 10.44 -7.32
C LYS A 143 13.89 10.15 -8.40
N GLN A 144 14.12 8.87 -8.70
CA GLN A 144 15.14 8.38 -9.62
C GLN A 144 14.55 8.02 -10.99
N ASP A 145 13.35 7.45 -11.02
CA ASP A 145 12.66 7.00 -12.23
C ASP A 145 11.43 7.90 -12.55
N PRO A 146 11.46 8.67 -13.66
CA PRO A 146 10.32 9.45 -14.13
C PRO A 146 9.10 8.61 -14.53
N GLY A 147 9.30 7.38 -15.00
CA GLY A 147 8.23 6.48 -15.47
C GLY A 147 7.47 5.77 -14.34
N LEU A 148 8.04 5.74 -13.14
CA LEU A 148 7.41 5.11 -11.99
C LEU A 148 6.25 5.95 -11.45
N THR A 149 5.17 5.29 -11.02
CA THR A 149 3.97 5.93 -10.47
C THR A 149 3.23 5.01 -9.50
N PHE A 150 2.47 5.60 -8.58
CA PHE A 150 1.44 4.90 -7.79
C PHE A 150 0.04 5.09 -8.37
N VAL A 151 -0.12 5.88 -9.44
CA VAL A 151 -1.41 6.09 -10.08
C VAL A 151 -1.84 4.81 -10.77
N LEU A 152 -3.07 4.38 -10.53
CA LEU A 152 -3.64 3.22 -11.20
C LEU A 152 -3.74 3.46 -12.71
N PRO A 153 -3.42 2.46 -13.55
CA PRO A 153 -3.62 2.57 -14.98
C PRO A 153 -5.12 2.80 -15.28
N PRO A 154 -5.46 3.55 -16.34
CA PRO A 154 -6.84 3.70 -16.78
C PRO A 154 -7.45 2.31 -17.00
N LYS A 155 -8.57 2.02 -16.33
CA LYS A 155 -9.33 0.81 -16.62
C LYS A 155 -9.90 0.94 -18.02
N PHE A 156 -9.33 0.24 -18.99
CA PHE A 156 -10.00 0.03 -20.27
C PHE A 156 -11.25 -0.79 -20.01
N SER A 157 -12.41 -0.13 -19.97
CA SER A 157 -13.72 -0.78 -19.97
C SER A 157 -13.83 -1.60 -21.25
N ARG A 158 -13.81 -2.93 -21.12
CA ARG A 158 -14.42 -3.79 -22.13
C ARG A 158 -15.93 -3.63 -22.00
N ASP A 159 -16.48 -2.60 -22.62
CA ASP A 159 -17.87 -2.68 -23.07
C ASP A 159 -17.89 -3.75 -24.17
N ASN A 160 -18.45 -4.91 -23.86
CA ASN A 160 -18.90 -5.82 -24.89
C ASN A 160 -20.41 -5.94 -24.75
N SER A 161 -21.07 -5.15 -25.59
CA SER A 161 -22.48 -5.23 -25.96
C SER A 161 -22.91 -6.68 -26.08
N LYS A 162 -23.92 -7.06 -25.29
CA LYS A 162 -24.73 -8.25 -25.53
C LYS A 162 -25.86 -7.84 -26.45
N ASP A 163 -25.64 -7.94 -27.76
CA ASP A 163 -26.69 -8.04 -28.77
C ASP A 163 -26.28 -9.14 -29.75
N ALA A 164 -26.99 -10.27 -29.70
CA ALA A 164 -27.32 -11.12 -30.84
C ALA A 164 -28.21 -12.25 -30.31
N ASP A 165 -29.50 -11.93 -30.22
CA ASP A 165 -30.59 -12.84 -30.47
C ASP A 165 -30.35 -13.59 -31.80
N SER A 166 -30.50 -14.92 -31.80
CA SER A 166 -30.77 -15.70 -33.02
C SER A 166 -31.36 -17.07 -32.68
N PRO A 167 -32.39 -17.51 -33.41
CA PRO A 167 -33.24 -18.62 -33.02
C PRO A 167 -32.75 -19.97 -33.56
N LYS A 168 -33.13 -21.04 -32.86
CA LYS A 168 -33.35 -22.36 -33.43
C LYS A 168 -34.63 -22.95 -32.85
#